data_AF-A0A822BG49-F1
#
_entry.id   AF-A0A822BG49-F1
#
_cell.length_a   1.000
_cell.length_b   1.000
_cell.length_c   1.000
_cell.angle_alpha   90.00
_cell.angle_beta   90.00
_cell.angle_gamma   90.00
#
_symmetry.space_group_name_H-M   'P 1'
#
loop_
_entity.id
_entity.type
_entity.pdbx_description
1 polymer ?
#
loop_
_entity_poly.entity_id
_entity_poly.type
_entity_poly.pdbx_seq_one_letter_code
_entity_poly.pdbx_strand_id
1 'polypeptide(L)'
;INVHRLLAQYSININSNYIDIHILKRAARKLLKQFNFELHDFPNLAMHEKITFLKTLFVRKYLDRKNNCDDEDDQSWNEQIKELIHDNHDLQIKLIDLFVDYTDLDSGVEWARFYNLEDFEIPEQIRTHRQNILKDDTTIIRSTSMKSSTCLIKQIKDNIYKPTVLLSDIVYIELDTDVDPFLNRLECARCNVGSHLPFVGFDCETFMDPTQRTLNSQIISTIQLASLLLSRNQYLYGIFDMLALRLQFDIKSLAELAQRLFCSQDFILLTYNYACDTSSLIENYPSMNDALMQGTAVIDLFRVQQYVSFANGKNFITRTSGVARNF
;
A
#
# COMPACT_ATOMS: atom_id res chain seq x y z
N ILE A 1 -11.94 36.72 8.55
CA ILE A 1 -12.95 35.88 9.24
C ILE A 1 -12.19 34.77 9.98
N ASN A 2 -12.31 34.67 11.30
CA ASN A 2 -11.66 33.59 12.06
C ASN A 2 -12.52 32.33 11.96
N VAL A 3 -12.11 31.39 11.10
CA VAL A 3 -12.84 30.17 10.77
C VAL A 3 -13.12 29.31 12.00
N HIS A 4 -12.20 29.28 12.98
CA HIS A 4 -12.42 28.57 14.25
C HIS A 4 -13.53 29.18 15.08
N ARG A 5 -13.58 30.53 15.16
CA ARG A 5 -14.64 31.23 15.88
C ARG A 5 -16.00 31.00 15.22
N LEU A 6 -16.03 30.94 13.88
CA LEU A 6 -17.25 30.67 13.12
C LEU A 6 -17.72 29.22 13.32
N LEU A 7 -16.83 28.24 13.28
CA LEU A 7 -17.19 26.82 13.44
C LEU A 7 -17.57 26.48 14.89
N ALA A 8 -16.91 27.09 15.87
CA ALA A 8 -17.29 26.98 17.28
C ALA A 8 -18.69 27.57 17.56
N GLN A 9 -19.09 28.64 16.86
CA GLN A 9 -20.46 29.18 16.93
C GLN A 9 -21.54 28.19 16.48
N TYR A 10 -21.16 27.19 15.68
CA TYR A 10 -22.07 26.13 15.19
C TYR A 10 -21.81 24.77 15.86
N SER A 11 -21.20 24.75 17.05
CA SER A 11 -20.91 23.52 17.81
C SER A 11 -20.03 22.51 17.04
N ILE A 12 -19.17 23.02 16.16
CA ILE A 12 -18.15 22.24 15.45
C ILE A 12 -16.81 22.54 16.12
N ASN A 13 -16.46 21.76 17.15
CA ASN A 13 -15.16 21.84 17.80
C ASN A 13 -14.08 21.25 16.90
N ILE A 14 -13.18 22.12 16.42
CA ILE A 14 -11.98 21.74 15.68
C ILE A 14 -10.78 22.08 16.55
N ASN A 15 -9.92 21.11 16.83
CA ASN A 15 -8.69 21.32 17.58
C ASN A 15 -7.79 22.29 16.79
N SER A 16 -7.36 23.40 17.40
CA SER A 16 -6.71 24.53 16.72
C SER A 16 -5.37 24.18 16.06
N ASN A 17 -4.77 23.05 16.44
CA ASN A 17 -3.41 22.69 16.04
C ASN A 17 -3.36 21.84 14.77
N TYR A 18 -4.47 21.23 14.34
CA TYR A 18 -4.55 20.42 13.11
C TYR A 18 -5.96 20.48 12.49
N ILE A 19 -6.06 21.08 11.31
CA ILE A 19 -7.27 21.03 10.47
C ILE A 19 -7.06 19.94 9.43
N ASP A 20 -7.63 18.76 9.68
CA ASP A 20 -7.64 17.65 8.72
C ASP A 20 -8.85 17.74 7.78
N ILE A 21 -8.69 17.29 6.54
CA ILE A 21 -9.72 17.25 5.51
C ILE A 21 -10.93 16.41 5.95
N HIS A 22 -10.75 15.38 6.78
CA HIS A 22 -11.86 14.60 7.34
C HIS A 22 -12.70 15.42 8.32
N ILE A 23 -12.05 16.25 9.14
CA ILE A 23 -12.73 17.15 10.08
C ILE A 23 -13.49 18.24 9.32
N LEU A 24 -12.89 18.80 8.25
CA LEU A 24 -13.54 19.78 7.38
C LEU A 24 -14.76 19.19 6.66
N LYS A 25 -14.69 17.96 6.15
CA LYS A 25 -15.83 17.27 5.52
C LYS A 25 -16.97 17.06 6.51
N ARG A 26 -16.65 16.60 7.72
CA ARG A 26 -17.64 16.42 8.79
C ARG A 26 -18.27 17.75 9.20
N ALA A 27 -17.49 18.82 9.27
CA ALA A 27 -17.97 20.17 9.53
C ALA A 27 -18.92 20.64 8.41
N ALA A 28 -18.53 20.48 7.14
CA ALA A 28 -19.33 20.86 5.99
C ALA A 28 -20.69 20.16 5.98
N ARG A 29 -20.75 18.85 6.23
CA ARG A 29 -22.01 18.10 6.35
C ARG A 29 -22.93 18.63 7.46
N LYS A 30 -22.35 18.97 8.62
CA LYS A 30 -23.12 19.54 9.73
C LYS A 30 -23.73 20.88 9.34
N LEU A 31 -22.96 21.72 8.63
CA LEU A 31 -23.44 23.01 8.14
C LEU A 31 -24.56 22.83 7.09
N LEU A 32 -24.41 21.93 6.13
CA LEU A 32 -25.47 21.63 5.15
C LEU A 32 -26.79 21.26 5.84
N LYS A 33 -26.71 20.32 6.79
CA LYS A 33 -27.88 19.85 7.55
C LYS A 33 -28.49 20.94 8.42
N GLN A 34 -27.67 21.80 9.02
CA GLN A 34 -28.13 22.86 9.92
C GLN A 34 -28.83 24.00 9.17
N PHE A 35 -28.37 24.30 7.96
CA PHE A 35 -28.89 25.40 7.15
C PHE A 35 -29.86 24.95 6.05
N ASN A 36 -30.22 23.66 6.02
CA ASN A 36 -31.06 23.05 4.98
C ASN A 36 -30.57 23.34 3.56
N PHE A 37 -29.25 23.37 3.38
CA PHE A 37 -28.67 23.46 2.05
C PHE A 37 -28.66 22.09 1.38
N GLU A 38 -28.84 22.08 0.07
CA GLU A 38 -28.78 20.87 -0.70
C GLU A 38 -27.33 20.55 -1.10
N LEU A 39 -26.99 19.26 -1.16
CA LEU A 39 -25.63 18.82 -1.52
C LEU A 39 -25.24 19.24 -2.95
N HIS A 40 -26.24 19.41 -3.84
CA HIS A 40 -26.02 19.78 -5.23
C HIS A 40 -25.40 21.19 -5.38
N ASP A 41 -25.59 22.07 -4.39
CA ASP A 41 -25.00 23.41 -4.35
C ASP A 41 -23.49 23.38 -4.06
N PHE A 42 -22.95 22.23 -3.62
CA PHE A 42 -21.56 22.07 -3.17
C PHE A 42 -20.86 20.98 -3.99
N PRO A 43 -20.49 21.27 -5.25
CA PRO A 43 -20.03 20.26 -6.21
C PRO A 43 -18.81 19.48 -5.74
N ASN A 44 -17.88 20.13 -5.02
CA ASN A 44 -16.69 19.46 -4.47
C ASN A 44 -17.03 18.44 -3.37
N LEU A 45 -18.01 18.76 -2.53
CA LEU A 45 -18.45 17.85 -1.47
C LEU A 45 -19.28 16.71 -2.07
N ALA A 46 -20.17 17.01 -3.01
CA ALA A 46 -20.94 16.02 -3.76
C ALA A 46 -20.04 15.03 -4.49
N MET A 47 -19.04 15.54 -5.23
CA MET A 47 -18.05 14.72 -5.93
C MET A 47 -17.28 13.82 -4.97
N HIS A 48 -16.84 14.36 -3.84
CA HIS A 48 -16.14 13.58 -2.83
C HIS A 48 -17.02 12.45 -2.25
N GLU A 49 -18.31 12.70 -2.01
CA GLU A 49 -19.25 11.68 -1.53
C GLU A 49 -19.46 10.58 -2.57
N LYS A 50 -19.56 10.94 -3.86
CA LYS A 50 -19.61 9.96 -4.95
C LYS A 50 -18.35 9.09 -5.00
N ILE A 51 -17.15 9.68 -4.91
CA ILE A 51 -15.89 8.93 -4.84
C ILE A 51 -15.84 8.02 -3.61
N THR A 52 -16.30 8.51 -2.44
CA THR A 52 -16.33 7.72 -1.21
C THR A 52 -17.25 6.51 -1.36
N PHE A 53 -18.45 6.71 -1.91
CA PHE A 53 -19.39 5.63 -2.16
C PHE A 53 -18.85 4.62 -3.19
N LEU A 54 -18.20 5.12 -4.25
CA LEU A 54 -17.53 4.30 -5.25
C LEU A 54 -16.46 3.38 -4.62
N LYS A 55 -15.63 3.91 -3.72
CA LYS A 55 -14.65 3.10 -2.96
C LYS A 55 -15.32 2.02 -2.11
N THR A 56 -16.43 2.33 -1.44
CA THR A 56 -17.20 1.35 -0.66
C THR A 56 -17.73 0.22 -1.55
N LEU A 57 -18.18 0.54 -2.78
CA LEU A 57 -18.61 -0.48 -3.74
C LEU A 57 -17.47 -1.43 -4.12
N PHE A 58 -16.24 -0.95 -4.26
CA PHE A 58 -15.06 -1.78 -4.54
C PHE A 58 -14.66 -2.64 -3.35
N VAL A 59 -14.65 -2.08 -2.14
CA VAL A 59 -14.43 -2.85 -0.90
C VAL A 59 -15.44 -3.99 -0.81
N ARG A 60 -16.73 -3.70 -1.02
CA ARG A 60 -17.78 -4.73 -1.00
C ARG A 60 -17.55 -5.80 -2.06
N LYS A 61 -17.15 -5.40 -3.28
CA LYS A 61 -16.94 -6.32 -4.41
C LYS A 61 -15.72 -7.24 -4.24
N TYR A 62 -14.59 -6.73 -3.76
CA TYR A 62 -13.34 -7.49 -3.77
C TYR A 62 -12.93 -8.03 -2.39
N LEU A 63 -13.33 -7.37 -1.31
CA LEU A 63 -12.94 -7.75 0.06
C LEU A 63 -14.05 -8.51 0.77
N ASP A 64 -15.30 -8.00 0.73
CA ASP A 64 -16.41 -8.63 1.45
C ASP A 64 -16.95 -9.87 0.72
N ARG A 65 -17.02 -9.84 -0.62
CA ARG A 65 -17.55 -10.94 -1.46
C ARG A 65 -16.62 -12.15 -1.64
N LYS A 66 -15.34 -12.07 -1.24
CA LYS A 66 -14.44 -13.24 -1.31
C LYS A 66 -14.94 -14.43 -0.44
N ASN A 67 -15.97 -14.21 0.39
CA ASN A 67 -16.57 -15.20 1.27
C ASN A 67 -17.92 -15.80 0.79
N ASN A 68 -18.58 -15.28 -0.25
CA ASN A 68 -19.88 -15.81 -0.74
C ASN A 68 -19.93 -15.85 -2.28
N CYS A 69 -20.13 -17.04 -2.84
CA CYS A 69 -20.17 -17.32 -4.27
C CYS A 69 -21.62 -17.25 -4.80
N ASP A 70 -22.09 -16.08 -5.24
CA ASP A 70 -23.37 -15.98 -5.98
C ASP A 70 -23.23 -14.99 -7.15
N ASP A 71 -23.39 -15.49 -8.39
CA ASP A 71 -23.23 -14.75 -9.65
C ASP A 71 -24.35 -13.71 -9.91
N GLU A 72 -25.47 -13.76 -9.19
CA GLU A 72 -26.60 -12.82 -9.34
C GLU A 72 -26.26 -11.38 -8.89
N ASP A 73 -25.18 -11.21 -8.13
CA ASP A 73 -24.87 -10.00 -7.37
C ASP A 73 -23.98 -9.00 -8.16
N ASP A 74 -23.37 -9.43 -9.28
CA ASP A 74 -22.50 -8.60 -10.12
C ASP A 74 -23.27 -7.66 -11.05
N GLN A 75 -24.45 -8.08 -11.52
CA GLN A 75 -25.33 -7.23 -12.31
C GLN A 75 -25.84 -6.04 -11.47
N SER A 76 -26.22 -6.29 -10.21
CA SER A 76 -26.61 -5.24 -9.26
C SER A 76 -25.48 -4.25 -8.97
N TRP A 77 -24.23 -4.73 -8.90
CA TRP A 77 -23.07 -3.86 -8.70
C TRP A 77 -22.82 -2.97 -9.93
N ASN A 78 -22.86 -3.56 -11.13
CA ASN A 78 -22.68 -2.82 -12.38
C ASN A 78 -23.74 -1.71 -12.56
N GLU A 79 -24.99 -1.97 -12.17
CA GLU A 79 -26.06 -0.99 -12.19
C GLU A 79 -25.81 0.17 -11.21
N GLN A 80 -25.38 -0.13 -9.97
CA GLN A 80 -25.02 0.88 -8.98
C GLN A 80 -23.85 1.77 -9.45
N ILE A 81 -22.88 1.21 -10.16
CA ILE A 81 -21.76 1.97 -10.72
C ILE A 81 -22.24 2.90 -11.85
N LYS A 82 -23.09 2.40 -12.76
CA LYS A 82 -23.66 3.21 -13.86
C LYS A 82 -24.51 4.35 -13.33
N GLU A 83 -25.33 4.10 -12.31
CA GLU A 83 -26.17 5.12 -11.69
C GLU A 83 -25.32 6.22 -11.00
N LEU A 84 -24.27 5.82 -10.28
CA LEU A 84 -23.42 6.75 -9.55
C LEU A 84 -22.58 7.66 -10.45
N ILE A 85 -21.99 7.08 -11.50
CA ILE A 85 -21.02 7.74 -12.38
C ILE A 85 -21.74 8.54 -13.46
N HIS A 86 -22.78 7.96 -14.08
CA HIS A 86 -23.50 8.57 -15.21
C HIS A 86 -22.51 9.09 -16.26
N ASP A 87 -22.68 10.33 -16.74
CA ASP A 87 -21.80 10.99 -17.70
C ASP A 87 -20.67 11.82 -17.05
N ASN A 88 -20.36 11.59 -15.76
CA ASN A 88 -19.31 12.34 -15.09
C ASN A 88 -17.92 11.76 -15.43
N HIS A 89 -17.21 12.44 -16.32
CA HIS A 89 -15.91 12.01 -16.83
C HIS A 89 -14.84 11.84 -15.74
N ASP A 90 -14.78 12.74 -14.76
CA ASP A 90 -13.82 12.63 -13.64
C ASP A 90 -14.06 11.36 -12.80
N LEU A 91 -15.33 10.97 -12.59
CA LEU A 91 -15.67 9.72 -11.92
C LEU A 91 -15.40 8.49 -12.78
N GLN A 92 -15.52 8.60 -14.11
CA GLN A 92 -15.15 7.52 -15.04
C GLN A 92 -13.64 7.25 -14.96
N ILE A 93 -12.80 8.29 -15.00
CA ILE A 93 -11.35 8.12 -14.79
C ILE A 93 -11.10 7.53 -13.41
N LYS A 94 -11.77 8.04 -12.37
CA LYS A 94 -11.53 7.55 -11.01
C LYS A 94 -11.95 6.10 -10.79
N LEU A 95 -12.96 5.63 -11.53
CA LEU A 95 -13.33 4.23 -11.58
C LEU A 95 -12.19 3.37 -12.14
N ILE A 96 -11.53 3.82 -13.22
CA ILE A 96 -10.42 3.07 -13.82
C ILE A 96 -9.23 3.00 -12.87
N ASP A 97 -8.89 4.10 -12.17
CA ASP A 97 -7.87 4.08 -11.12
C ASP A 97 -8.15 2.98 -10.07
N LEU A 98 -9.41 2.85 -9.64
CA LEU A 98 -9.77 1.85 -8.63
C LEU A 98 -9.61 0.42 -9.16
N PHE A 99 -9.85 0.15 -10.43
CA PHE A 99 -9.56 -1.16 -11.00
C PHE A 99 -8.05 -1.49 -10.99
N VAL A 100 -7.19 -0.48 -11.19
CA VAL A 100 -5.74 -0.63 -11.06
C VAL A 100 -5.35 -0.90 -9.60
N ASP A 101 -5.89 -0.14 -8.65
CA ASP A 101 -5.63 -0.30 -7.21
C ASP A 101 -5.97 -1.73 -6.73
N TYR A 102 -7.03 -2.32 -7.28
CA TYR A 102 -7.47 -3.69 -6.99
C TYR A 102 -6.89 -4.76 -7.93
N THR A 103 -5.96 -4.40 -8.82
CA THR A 103 -5.30 -5.29 -9.79
C THR A 103 -6.23 -6.01 -10.78
N ASP A 104 -7.46 -5.54 -10.96
CA ASP A 104 -8.44 -6.10 -11.90
C ASP A 104 -8.41 -5.32 -13.22
N LEU A 105 -7.34 -5.56 -13.99
CA LEU A 105 -7.08 -4.86 -15.25
C LEU A 105 -8.06 -5.25 -16.36
N ASP A 106 -8.60 -6.47 -16.35
CA ASP A 106 -9.57 -6.94 -17.35
C ASP A 106 -10.88 -6.14 -17.24
N SER A 107 -11.45 -6.05 -16.05
CA SER A 107 -12.63 -5.21 -15.79
C SER A 107 -12.33 -3.74 -16.08
N GLY A 108 -11.13 -3.25 -15.72
CA GLY A 108 -10.72 -1.88 -16.01
C GLY A 108 -10.70 -1.56 -17.52
N VAL A 109 -10.23 -2.49 -18.36
CA VAL A 109 -10.27 -2.33 -19.82
C VAL A 109 -11.70 -2.32 -20.34
N GLU A 110 -12.57 -3.20 -19.85
CA GLU A 110 -13.98 -3.27 -20.25
C GLU A 110 -14.73 -1.98 -19.91
N TRP A 111 -14.57 -1.46 -18.70
CA TRP A 111 -15.19 -0.21 -18.27
C TRP A 111 -14.64 1.00 -19.03
N ALA A 112 -13.34 1.02 -19.30
CA ALA A 112 -12.74 2.09 -20.08
C ALA A 112 -13.21 2.05 -21.55
N ARG A 113 -13.54 0.87 -22.11
CA ARG A 113 -14.23 0.75 -23.41
C ARG A 113 -15.68 1.19 -23.32
N PHE A 114 -16.40 0.79 -22.27
CA PHE A 114 -17.81 1.14 -22.07
C PHE A 114 -18.02 2.66 -22.04
N TYR A 115 -17.14 3.40 -21.36
CA TYR A 115 -17.18 4.87 -21.31
C TYR A 115 -16.42 5.57 -22.45
N ASN A 116 -15.87 4.81 -23.41
CA ASN A 116 -15.08 5.35 -24.53
C ASN A 116 -13.91 6.25 -24.10
N LEU A 117 -13.20 5.87 -23.04
CA LEU A 117 -12.04 6.63 -22.54
C LEU A 117 -10.83 6.43 -23.45
N GLU A 118 -10.21 7.54 -23.84
CA GLU A 118 -9.03 7.56 -24.70
C GLU A 118 -7.79 7.07 -23.95
N ASP A 119 -6.79 6.59 -24.70
CA ASP A 119 -5.60 5.99 -24.10
C ASP A 119 -4.83 6.97 -23.22
N PHE A 120 -4.83 8.28 -23.52
CA PHE A 120 -4.15 9.29 -22.70
C PHE A 120 -4.87 9.58 -21.37
N GLU A 121 -6.15 9.24 -21.26
CA GLU A 121 -7.01 9.51 -20.09
C GLU A 121 -6.92 8.39 -19.05
N ILE A 122 -6.48 7.21 -19.46
CA ILE A 122 -6.41 6.01 -18.62
C ILE A 122 -4.99 5.76 -18.08
N PRO A 123 -4.86 5.08 -16.93
CA PRO A 123 -3.57 4.65 -16.39
C PRO A 123 -2.79 3.77 -17.37
N GLU A 124 -1.46 3.88 -17.34
CA GLU A 124 -0.52 3.15 -18.21
C GLU A 124 -0.73 1.63 -18.16
N GLN A 125 -1.07 1.10 -16.98
CA GLN A 125 -1.33 -0.32 -16.77
C GLN A 125 -2.50 -0.81 -17.64
N ILE A 126 -3.60 -0.05 -17.66
CA ILE A 126 -4.79 -0.37 -18.47
C ILE A 126 -4.51 -0.15 -19.96
N ARG A 127 -3.74 0.89 -20.31
CA ARG A 127 -3.33 1.16 -21.70
C ARG A 127 -2.50 0.01 -22.27
N THR A 128 -1.46 -0.40 -21.55
CA THR A 128 -0.60 -1.51 -21.94
C THR A 128 -1.42 -2.80 -22.05
N HIS A 129 -2.31 -3.07 -21.09
CA HIS A 129 -3.17 -4.26 -21.11
C HIS A 129 -4.14 -4.25 -22.30
N ARG A 130 -4.79 -3.12 -22.58
CA ARG A 130 -5.68 -2.90 -23.74
C ARG A 130 -4.96 -3.15 -25.06
N GLN A 131 -3.72 -2.67 -25.21
CA GLN A 131 -2.92 -2.85 -26.42
C GLN A 131 -2.46 -4.30 -26.62
N ASN A 132 -2.21 -5.04 -25.53
CA ASN A 132 -1.87 -6.45 -25.61
C ASN A 132 -3.06 -7.29 -26.09
N ILE A 133 -4.27 -7.00 -25.61
CA ILE A 133 -5.50 -7.66 -26.07
C ILE A 133 -5.72 -7.44 -27.59
N LEU A 134 -5.49 -6.21 -28.09
CA LEU A 134 -5.66 -5.90 -29.51
C LEU A 134 -4.63 -6.60 -30.44
N LYS A 135 -3.43 -6.90 -29.93
CA LYS A 135 -2.39 -7.65 -30.65
C LYS A 135 -2.71 -9.15 -30.73
N ASP A 136 -3.40 -9.69 -29.71
CA ASP A 136 -3.89 -11.07 -29.75
C ASP A 136 -5.04 -11.23 -30.76
N ASP A 137 -5.95 -10.25 -30.86
CA ASP A 137 -7.08 -10.28 -31.82
C ASP A 137 -6.66 -10.29 -33.29
N THR A 138 -5.53 -9.65 -33.64
CA THR A 138 -5.01 -9.65 -35.03
C THR A 138 -4.40 -10.97 -35.46
N THR A 139 -4.11 -11.87 -34.51
CA THR A 139 -3.48 -13.18 -34.77
C THR A 139 -4.53 -14.30 -34.96
N ILE A 140 -5.81 -14.03 -34.68
CA ILE A 140 -6.89 -15.04 -34.62
C ILE A 140 -7.52 -15.36 -36.00
N ILE A 141 -7.26 -14.60 -37.07
CA ILE A 141 -7.89 -14.82 -38.39
C ILE A 141 -7.29 -16.02 -39.17
N ARG A 142 -6.20 -16.66 -38.71
CA ARG A 142 -5.61 -17.84 -39.41
C ARG A 142 -5.32 -19.03 -38.50
N SER A 143 -6.35 -19.58 -37.84
CA SER A 143 -6.49 -21.03 -37.67
C SER A 143 -7.69 -21.36 -36.77
N THR A 144 -8.74 -21.90 -37.39
CA THR A 144 -9.78 -22.67 -36.70
C THR A 144 -9.17 -23.96 -36.13
N SER A 145 -8.74 -23.90 -34.88
CA SER A 145 -8.65 -25.05 -33.98
C SER A 145 -8.65 -24.50 -32.56
N MET A 146 -9.77 -24.67 -31.86
CA MET A 146 -9.89 -24.39 -30.44
C MET A 146 -8.75 -25.06 -29.66
N LYS A 147 -7.80 -24.26 -29.21
CA LYS A 147 -7.02 -24.55 -28.01
C LYS A 147 -7.15 -23.36 -27.08
N SER A 148 -7.89 -23.64 -26.00
CA SER A 148 -8.10 -22.81 -24.82
C SER A 148 -6.92 -21.86 -24.53
N SER A 149 -7.25 -20.58 -24.39
CA SER A 149 -6.43 -19.46 -23.93
C SER A 149 -5.83 -19.64 -22.52
N THR A 150 -5.95 -20.83 -21.92
CA THR A 150 -5.27 -21.23 -20.68
C THR A 150 -3.75 -21.42 -20.84
N CYS A 151 -3.18 -21.42 -22.05
CA CYS A 151 -1.76 -21.73 -22.28
C CYS A 151 -0.80 -20.54 -22.05
N LEU A 152 -1.17 -19.29 -22.41
CA LEU A 152 -0.26 -18.14 -22.32
C LEU A 152 -0.26 -17.48 -20.92
N ILE A 153 -1.42 -17.43 -20.26
CA ILE A 153 -1.50 -17.01 -18.85
C ILE A 153 -0.80 -18.01 -17.91
N LYS A 154 -0.69 -19.29 -18.30
CA LYS A 154 0.14 -20.26 -17.57
C LYS A 154 1.61 -19.88 -17.61
N GLN A 155 2.16 -19.52 -18.78
CA GLN A 155 3.59 -19.23 -18.91
C GLN A 155 4.06 -17.97 -18.15
N ILE A 156 3.20 -16.96 -17.97
CA ILE A 156 3.54 -15.77 -17.15
C ILE A 156 3.30 -16.05 -15.65
N LYS A 157 2.29 -16.84 -15.29
CA LYS A 157 2.03 -17.25 -13.90
C LYS A 157 3.11 -18.17 -13.31
N ASP A 158 3.92 -18.80 -14.15
CA ASP A 158 4.93 -19.77 -13.73
C ASP A 158 6.25 -19.13 -13.25
N ASN A 159 6.49 -17.84 -13.51
CA ASN A 159 7.74 -17.14 -13.11
C ASN A 159 7.54 -16.03 -12.05
N ILE A 160 6.31 -15.81 -11.57
CA ILE A 160 6.08 -14.90 -10.46
C ILE A 160 6.30 -15.71 -9.17
N TYR A 161 7.25 -15.27 -8.35
CA TYR A 161 7.44 -15.86 -7.03
C TYR A 161 6.14 -15.74 -6.24
N LYS A 162 5.55 -16.89 -5.89
CA LYS A 162 4.40 -16.97 -5.00
C LYS A 162 4.90 -17.36 -3.61
N PRO A 163 4.80 -16.47 -2.62
CA PRO A 163 5.17 -16.83 -1.26
C PRO A 163 4.34 -18.04 -0.81
N THR A 164 5.00 -19.06 -0.29
CA THR A 164 4.36 -20.27 0.27
C THR A 164 3.97 -20.00 1.73
N VAL A 165 3.32 -18.87 1.98
CA VAL A 165 2.99 -18.36 3.31
C VAL A 165 1.51 -18.57 3.55
N LEU A 166 1.15 -19.18 4.67
CA LEU A 166 -0.24 -19.35 5.06
C LEU A 166 -0.79 -18.03 5.58
N LEU A 167 -2.08 -17.74 5.35
CA LEU A 167 -2.71 -16.54 5.90
C LEU A 167 -2.65 -16.49 7.43
N SER A 168 -2.64 -17.65 8.10
CA SER A 168 -2.47 -17.78 9.55
C SER A 168 -1.08 -17.36 10.06
N ASP A 169 -0.11 -17.26 9.15
CA ASP A 169 1.27 -16.88 9.46
C ASP A 169 1.49 -15.37 9.31
N ILE A 170 0.50 -14.65 8.76
CA ILE A 170 0.50 -13.20 8.58
C ILE A 170 -0.25 -12.56 9.77
N VAL A 171 0.43 -11.62 10.44
CA VAL A 171 -0.08 -10.86 11.57
C VAL A 171 -0.10 -9.39 11.18
N TYR A 172 -1.28 -8.80 11.11
CA TYR A 172 -1.45 -7.36 10.96
C TYR A 172 -1.35 -6.71 12.34
N ILE A 173 -0.54 -5.66 12.45
CA ILE A 173 -0.23 -4.96 13.70
C ILE A 173 -0.68 -3.51 13.51
N GLU A 174 -1.89 -3.23 14.00
CA GLU A 174 -2.55 -1.92 13.89
C GLU A 174 -2.69 -1.24 15.25
N LEU A 175 -2.69 -2.02 16.34
CA LEU A 175 -2.81 -1.53 17.72
C LEU A 175 -1.49 -1.65 18.47
N ASP A 176 -1.28 -0.76 19.44
CA ASP A 176 -0.11 -0.82 20.32
C ASP A 176 0.00 -2.14 21.08
N THR A 177 -1.12 -2.70 21.51
CA THR A 177 -1.21 -3.98 22.21
C THR A 177 -0.77 -5.19 21.37
N ASP A 178 -0.70 -5.05 20.04
CA ASP A 178 -0.32 -6.15 19.14
C ASP A 178 1.20 -6.25 18.95
N VAL A 179 1.94 -5.18 19.25
CA VAL A 179 3.38 -5.07 19.03
C VAL A 179 4.16 -6.03 19.93
N ASP A 180 3.89 -6.00 21.23
CA ASP A 180 4.60 -6.85 22.20
C ASP A 180 4.39 -8.36 21.94
N PRO A 181 3.16 -8.86 21.75
CA PRO A 181 2.95 -10.27 21.39
C PRO A 181 3.70 -10.68 20.13
N PHE A 182 3.75 -9.82 19.12
CA PHE A 182 4.46 -10.13 17.88
C PHE A 182 5.98 -10.15 18.08
N LEU A 183 6.57 -9.11 18.68
CA LEU A 183 8.01 -9.02 18.89
C LEU A 183 8.51 -10.12 19.84
N ASN A 184 7.75 -10.46 20.89
CA ASN A 184 8.10 -11.55 21.78
C ASN A 184 8.15 -12.90 21.04
N ARG A 185 7.26 -13.13 20.05
CA ARG A 185 7.32 -14.34 19.21
C ARG A 185 8.56 -14.35 18.32
N LEU A 186 8.97 -13.19 17.81
CA LEU A 186 10.16 -13.03 16.99
C LEU A 186 11.45 -13.27 17.81
N GLU A 187 11.54 -12.65 18.99
CA GLU A 187 12.69 -12.78 19.92
C GLU A 187 12.82 -14.21 20.46
N CYS A 188 11.70 -14.86 20.81
CA CYS A 188 11.68 -16.26 21.25
C CYS A 188 12.11 -17.27 20.18
N ALA A 189 12.25 -16.86 18.91
CA ALA A 189 12.78 -17.73 17.85
C ALA A 189 14.21 -18.19 18.17
N ARG A 190 15.01 -17.34 18.84
CA ARG A 190 16.40 -17.62 19.24
C ARG A 190 16.54 -18.85 20.15
N CYS A 191 15.60 -19.08 21.06
CA CYS A 191 15.70 -20.13 22.08
C CYS A 191 15.71 -21.56 21.52
N ASN A 192 15.39 -21.75 20.23
CA ASN A 192 15.16 -23.06 19.64
C ASN A 192 16.13 -23.42 18.50
N VAL A 193 17.05 -22.53 18.11
CA VAL A 193 17.92 -22.71 16.93
C VAL A 193 19.41 -22.70 17.30
N GLY A 194 19.81 -23.59 18.21
CA GLY A 194 21.23 -23.80 18.54
C GLY A 194 22.01 -22.49 18.82
N SER A 195 23.25 -22.40 18.34
CA SER A 195 24.13 -21.23 18.53
C SER A 195 23.96 -20.13 17.47
N HIS A 196 22.94 -20.19 16.61
CA HIS A 196 22.79 -19.26 15.47
C HIS A 196 21.58 -18.36 15.65
N LEU A 197 21.76 -17.06 15.39
CA LEU A 197 20.67 -16.09 15.40
C LEU A 197 19.75 -16.30 14.19
N PRO A 198 18.42 -16.24 14.38
CA PRO A 198 17.47 -16.27 13.28
C PRO A 198 17.61 -15.03 12.40
N PHE A 199 17.28 -15.18 11.12
CA PHE A 199 17.19 -14.07 10.17
C PHE A 199 15.76 -13.53 10.12
N VAL A 200 15.66 -12.21 10.02
CA VAL A 200 14.39 -11.49 9.87
C VAL A 200 14.53 -10.57 8.66
N GLY A 201 13.79 -10.87 7.59
CA GLY A 201 13.62 -9.94 6.48
C GLY A 201 12.89 -8.69 6.95
N PHE A 202 13.38 -7.53 6.56
CA PHE A 202 12.77 -6.23 6.82
C PHE A 202 12.57 -5.50 5.51
N ASP A 203 11.40 -4.90 5.36
CA ASP A 203 11.07 -4.01 4.26
C ASP A 203 10.11 -2.92 4.76
N CYS A 204 10.03 -1.80 4.04
CA CYS A 204 9.05 -0.76 4.34
C CYS A 204 8.45 -0.18 3.08
N GLU A 205 7.14 0.08 3.13
CA GLU A 205 6.43 0.69 2.01
C GLU A 205 6.14 2.15 2.31
N THR A 206 6.25 2.97 1.27
CA THR A 206 5.93 4.39 1.34
C THR A 206 4.74 4.71 0.45
N PHE A 207 3.96 5.70 0.85
CA PHE A 207 2.91 6.29 0.05
C PHE A 207 3.21 7.78 -0.14
N MET A 208 2.99 8.29 -1.35
CA MET A 208 3.13 9.72 -1.62
C MET A 208 1.96 10.47 -1.02
N ASP A 209 2.22 11.45 -0.15
CA ASP A 209 1.16 12.32 0.36
C ASP A 209 0.54 13.15 -0.78
N PRO A 210 -0.71 12.90 -1.20
CA PRO A 210 -1.34 13.60 -2.31
C PRO A 210 -1.66 15.07 -1.97
N THR A 211 -1.54 15.45 -0.69
CA THR A 211 -1.83 16.82 -0.23
C THR A 211 -0.60 17.74 -0.28
N GLN A 212 0.61 17.17 -0.34
CA GLN A 212 1.85 17.93 -0.41
C GLN A 212 2.38 17.95 -1.86
N ARG A 213 2.44 19.14 -2.45
CA ARG A 213 2.87 19.37 -3.85
C ARG A 213 4.38 19.27 -4.07
N THR A 214 5.13 18.79 -3.08
CA THR A 214 6.57 18.60 -3.16
C THR A 214 6.88 17.13 -3.40
N LEU A 215 7.67 16.85 -4.44
CA LEU A 215 8.10 15.52 -4.90
C LEU A 215 8.77 14.61 -3.84
N ASN A 216 8.99 15.11 -2.61
CA ASN A 216 9.80 14.44 -1.58
C ASN A 216 9.04 14.11 -0.27
N SER A 217 7.73 14.34 -0.16
CA SER A 217 6.99 13.96 1.06
C SER A 217 6.44 12.54 0.96
N GLN A 218 7.35 11.56 1.02
CA GLN A 218 6.97 10.16 1.15
C GLN A 218 6.64 9.86 2.61
N ILE A 219 5.46 9.31 2.86
CA ILE A 219 5.05 8.86 4.19
C ILE A 219 5.22 7.34 4.25
N ILE A 220 5.90 6.84 5.27
CA ILE A 220 5.96 5.40 5.51
C ILE A 220 4.58 4.91 5.93
N SER A 221 4.02 3.99 5.13
CA SER A 221 2.71 3.39 5.36
C SER A 221 2.84 2.10 6.16
N THR A 222 3.81 1.25 5.81
CA THR A 222 3.98 -0.05 6.46
C THR A 222 5.44 -0.37 6.74
N ILE A 223 5.68 -1.07 7.85
CA ILE A 223 6.92 -1.82 8.11
C ILE A 223 6.57 -3.30 8.06
N GLN A 224 7.36 -4.08 7.35
CA GLN A 224 7.13 -5.50 7.12
C GLN A 224 8.30 -6.30 7.70
N LEU A 225 7.98 -7.34 8.45
CA LEU A 225 8.96 -8.27 9.02
C LEU A 225 8.62 -9.70 8.61
N ALA A 226 9.62 -10.44 8.14
CA ALA A 226 9.45 -11.81 7.67
C ALA A 226 10.50 -12.71 8.30
N SER A 227 10.08 -13.74 9.05
CA SER A 227 11.01 -14.70 9.64
C SER A 227 10.52 -16.13 9.48
N LEU A 228 11.47 -17.06 9.43
CA LEU A 228 11.19 -18.49 9.51
C LEU A 228 11.45 -18.95 10.94
N LEU A 229 10.38 -19.28 11.66
CA LEU A 229 10.44 -19.88 12.99
C LEU A 229 10.81 -21.36 12.86
N LEU A 230 12.11 -21.63 12.81
CA LEU A 230 12.67 -22.96 12.60
C LEU A 230 12.17 -24.01 13.62
N SER A 231 11.83 -23.58 14.84
CA SER A 231 11.31 -24.46 15.89
C SER A 231 9.95 -25.08 15.58
N ARG A 232 9.15 -24.41 14.76
CA ARG A 232 7.79 -24.82 14.37
C ARG A 232 7.68 -25.09 12.88
N ASN A 233 8.79 -24.96 12.14
CA ASN A 233 8.81 -24.94 10.68
C ASN A 233 7.69 -24.04 10.10
N GLN A 234 7.51 -22.88 10.73
CA GLN A 234 6.40 -21.97 10.48
C GLN A 234 6.94 -20.61 10.08
N TYR A 235 6.29 -19.96 9.12
CA TYR A 235 6.60 -18.58 8.79
C TYR A 235 5.95 -17.64 9.81
N LEU A 236 6.57 -16.49 10.04
CA LEU A 236 5.98 -15.39 10.78
C LEU A 236 6.18 -14.12 9.96
N TYR A 237 5.07 -13.55 9.51
CA TYR A 237 5.04 -12.30 8.77
C TYR A 237 4.29 -11.26 9.59
N GLY A 238 4.94 -10.15 9.91
CA GLY A 238 4.35 -9.01 10.59
C GLY A 238 4.21 -7.83 9.64
N ILE A 239 3.01 -7.27 9.55
CA ILE A 239 2.74 -6.05 8.79
C ILE A 239 2.30 -4.98 9.80
N PHE A 240 3.20 -4.05 10.08
CA PHE A 240 2.96 -2.92 10.97
C PHE A 240 2.32 -1.79 10.16
N ASP A 241 1.08 -1.45 10.46
CA ASP A 241 0.45 -0.25 9.91
C ASP A 241 0.99 0.97 10.66
N MET A 242 1.99 1.62 10.06
CA MET A 242 2.66 2.76 10.67
C MET A 242 1.80 4.02 10.66
N LEU A 243 0.72 4.06 9.87
CA LEU A 243 -0.26 5.14 9.88
C LEU A 243 -1.24 5.02 11.04
N ALA A 244 -1.62 3.78 11.40
CA ALA A 244 -2.44 3.50 12.58
C ALA A 244 -1.63 3.62 13.88
N LEU A 245 -0.42 3.06 13.90
CA LEU A 245 0.44 3.04 15.09
C LEU A 245 0.92 4.43 15.48
N ARG A 246 1.25 5.32 14.53
CA ARG A 246 1.68 6.70 14.85
C ARG A 246 0.60 7.55 15.55
N LEU A 247 -0.66 7.16 15.45
CA LEU A 247 -1.76 7.84 16.14
C LEU A 247 -1.86 7.44 17.62
N GLN A 248 -1.27 6.30 17.97
CA GLN A 248 -1.30 5.68 19.30
C GLN A 248 0.03 5.83 20.02
N PHE A 249 1.13 5.76 19.28
CA PHE A 249 2.48 5.81 19.82
C PHE A 249 2.88 7.24 20.18
N ASP A 250 3.45 7.39 21.37
CA ASP A 250 4.25 8.57 21.67
C ASP A 250 5.67 8.42 21.08
N ILE A 251 6.44 9.50 21.19
CA ILE A 251 7.83 9.58 20.70
C ILE A 251 8.69 8.46 21.32
N LYS A 252 8.43 8.09 22.58
CA LYS A 252 9.21 7.10 23.32
C LYS A 252 8.86 5.68 22.84
N SER A 253 7.59 5.36 22.63
CA SER A 253 7.15 4.08 22.08
C SER A 253 7.72 3.83 20.69
N LEU A 254 7.79 4.86 19.84
CA LEU A 254 8.45 4.74 18.52
C LEU A 254 9.95 4.46 18.64
N ALA A 255 10.64 5.15 19.55
CA ALA A 255 12.06 4.90 19.81
C ALA A 255 12.30 3.49 20.37
N GLU A 256 11.44 3.02 21.27
CA GLU A 256 11.51 1.68 21.86
C GLU A 256 11.25 0.59 20.82
N LEU A 257 10.25 0.76 19.95
CA LEU A 257 10.04 -0.13 18.81
C LEU A 257 11.30 -0.21 17.93
N ALA A 258 11.88 0.93 17.57
CA ALA A 258 13.09 0.96 16.75
C ALA A 258 14.28 0.29 17.45
N GLN A 259 14.46 0.48 18.76
CA GLN A 259 15.50 -0.22 19.52
C GLN A 259 15.31 -1.73 19.49
N ARG A 260 14.07 -2.22 19.70
CA ARG A 260 13.78 -3.66 19.65
C ARG A 260 13.95 -4.26 18.26
N LEU A 261 13.74 -3.48 17.21
CA LEU A 261 13.96 -3.94 15.84
C LEU A 261 15.43 -3.91 15.46
N PHE A 262 16.06 -2.73 15.45
CA PHE A 262 17.37 -2.51 14.84
C PHE A 262 18.55 -2.80 15.77
N CYS A 263 18.34 -2.71 17.08
CA CYS A 263 19.37 -2.99 18.08
C CYS A 263 19.18 -4.36 18.76
N SER A 264 18.33 -5.23 18.20
CA SER A 264 18.11 -6.58 18.73
C SER A 264 19.40 -7.40 18.73
N GLN A 265 19.61 -8.14 19.81
CA GLN A 265 20.62 -9.20 19.88
C GLN A 265 20.01 -10.59 19.62
N ASP A 266 18.70 -10.65 19.38
CA ASP A 266 17.95 -11.90 19.27
C ASP A 266 17.81 -12.39 17.84
N PHE A 267 18.04 -11.52 16.86
CA PHE A 267 17.99 -11.85 15.44
C PHE A 267 18.91 -10.97 14.60
N ILE A 268 19.13 -11.37 13.35
CA ILE A 268 19.83 -10.58 12.33
C ILE A 268 18.80 -10.08 11.33
N LEU A 269 18.77 -8.77 11.08
CA LEU A 269 17.93 -8.14 10.08
C LEU A 269 18.53 -8.30 8.68
N LEU A 270 17.75 -8.79 7.73
CA LEU A 270 18.06 -8.82 6.31
C LEU A 270 17.28 -7.73 5.60
N THR A 271 17.97 -6.86 4.88
CA THR A 271 17.35 -5.74 4.14
C THR A 271 17.86 -5.70 2.71
N TYR A 272 17.24 -4.91 1.85
CA TYR A 272 17.75 -4.65 0.50
C TYR A 272 17.80 -3.14 0.28
N ASN A 273 19.00 -2.57 0.20
CA ASN A 273 19.22 -1.12 0.12
C ASN A 273 18.81 -0.38 1.41
N TYR A 274 19.33 -0.86 2.54
CA TYR A 274 19.06 -0.32 3.89
C TYR A 274 19.19 1.20 4.03
N ALA A 275 20.11 1.80 3.28
CA ALA A 275 20.34 3.25 3.32
C ALA A 275 19.11 4.04 2.84
N CYS A 276 18.34 3.51 1.89
CA CYS A 276 17.12 4.12 1.41
C CYS A 276 16.04 4.09 2.51
N ASP A 277 15.78 2.89 3.05
CA ASP A 277 14.75 2.68 4.08
C ASP A 277 15.04 3.49 5.34
N THR A 278 16.30 3.52 5.79
CA THR A 278 16.70 4.30 6.97
C THR A 278 16.52 5.80 6.76
N SER A 279 16.84 6.31 5.56
CA SER A 279 16.62 7.73 5.24
C SER A 279 15.13 8.07 5.31
N SER A 280 14.27 7.27 4.68
CA SER A 280 12.81 7.45 4.73
C SER A 280 12.24 7.31 6.15
N LEU A 281 12.77 6.37 6.94
CA LEU A 281 12.36 6.17 8.34
C LEU A 281 12.73 7.35 9.23
N ILE A 282 13.93 7.90 9.09
CA ILE A 282 14.38 9.03 9.91
C ILE A 282 13.62 10.30 9.55
N GLU A 283 13.31 10.51 8.27
CA GLU A 283 12.49 11.64 7.82
C GLU A 283 11.07 11.59 8.40
N ASN A 284 10.47 10.41 8.48
CA ASN A 284 9.11 10.21 8.99
C ASN A 284 9.03 10.08 10.52
N TYR A 285 10.02 9.44 11.13
CA TYR A 285 10.07 9.09 12.55
C TYR A 285 11.46 9.41 13.12
N PRO A 286 11.80 10.70 13.35
CA PRO A 286 13.12 11.11 13.80
C PRO A 286 13.57 10.45 15.12
N SER A 287 12.62 10.04 15.96
CA SER A 287 12.89 9.32 17.22
C SER A 287 13.51 7.94 17.03
N MET A 288 13.46 7.37 15.82
CA MET A 288 14.09 6.10 15.49
C MET A 288 15.58 6.22 15.13
N ASN A 289 16.08 7.45 14.90
CA ASN A 289 17.42 7.69 14.37
C ASN A 289 18.53 7.02 15.19
N ASP A 290 18.47 7.13 16.52
CA ASP A 290 19.50 6.56 17.39
C ASP A 290 19.60 5.04 17.23
N ALA A 291 18.47 4.35 17.15
CA ALA A 291 18.44 2.90 16.98
C ALA A 291 18.92 2.48 15.57
N LEU A 292 18.50 3.21 14.54
CA LEU A 292 18.90 2.94 13.15
C LEU A 292 20.41 3.12 12.95
N MET A 293 21.01 4.14 13.57
CA MET A 293 22.45 4.39 13.49
C MET A 293 23.28 3.44 14.35
N GLN A 294 22.70 2.89 15.41
CA GLN A 294 23.35 1.93 16.31
C GLN A 294 23.14 0.47 15.89
N GLY A 295 22.38 0.21 14.83
CA GLY A 295 22.06 -1.15 14.39
C GLY A 295 23.31 -1.96 14.06
N THR A 296 23.62 -2.97 14.87
CA THR A 296 24.85 -3.77 14.75
C THR A 296 24.65 -5.11 14.06
N ALA A 297 23.39 -5.57 13.93
CA ALA A 297 23.02 -6.87 13.37
C ALA A 297 22.16 -6.73 12.10
N VAL A 298 22.54 -5.84 11.19
CA VAL A 298 21.85 -5.61 9.91
C VAL A 298 22.74 -6.05 8.74
N ILE A 299 22.21 -6.87 7.84
CA ILE A 299 22.85 -7.29 6.60
C ILE A 299 22.08 -6.71 5.42
N ASP A 300 22.73 -5.83 4.67
CA ASP A 300 22.20 -5.26 3.42
C ASP A 300 22.54 -6.16 2.22
N LEU A 301 21.52 -6.86 1.70
CA LEU A 301 21.64 -7.78 0.58
C LEU A 301 22.05 -7.08 -0.72
N PHE A 302 21.77 -5.77 -0.88
CA PHE A 302 22.25 -5.00 -2.03
C PHE A 302 23.78 -4.93 -2.04
N ARG A 303 24.40 -4.70 -0.88
CA ARG A 303 25.87 -4.71 -0.75
C ARG A 303 26.44 -6.11 -0.96
N VAL A 304 25.77 -7.15 -0.45
CA VAL A 304 26.18 -8.55 -0.69
C VAL A 304 26.16 -8.86 -2.19
N GLN A 305 25.09 -8.47 -2.90
CA GLN A 305 24.98 -8.64 -4.34
C GLN A 305 26.10 -7.91 -5.10
N GLN A 306 26.41 -6.68 -4.71
CA GLN A 306 27.53 -5.92 -5.29
C GLN A 306 28.87 -6.63 -5.09
N TYR A 307 29.13 -7.12 -3.87
CA TYR A 307 30.36 -7.84 -3.55
C TYR A 307 30.49 -9.14 -4.35
N VAL A 308 29.43 -9.94 -4.42
CA VAL A 308 29.40 -11.20 -5.20
C VAL A 308 29.57 -10.92 -6.69
N SER A 309 28.98 -9.84 -7.21
CA SER A 309 29.11 -9.46 -8.62
C SER A 309 30.52 -9.01 -8.97
N PHE A 310 31.14 -8.23 -8.08
CA PHE A 310 32.53 -7.81 -8.19
C PHE A 310 33.50 -9.00 -8.14
N ALA A 311 33.31 -9.91 -7.17
CA ALA A 311 34.11 -11.12 -7.05
C ALA A 311 33.99 -12.05 -8.27
N ASN A 312 32.85 -12.01 -8.97
CA ASN A 312 32.60 -12.78 -10.19
C ASN A 312 32.94 -12.01 -11.49
N GLY A 313 33.59 -10.86 -11.42
CA GLY A 313 34.07 -10.11 -12.58
C GLY A 313 32.98 -9.48 -13.45
N LYS A 314 31.77 -9.28 -12.93
CA LYS A 314 30.68 -8.59 -13.64
C LYS A 314 30.70 -7.10 -13.28
N ASN A 315 31.06 -6.24 -14.25
CA ASN A 315 31.02 -4.79 -14.09
C ASN A 315 29.58 -4.27 -14.02
N PHE A 316 29.22 -3.65 -12.89
CA PHE A 316 27.98 -2.89 -12.77
C PHE A 316 28.23 -1.43 -13.16
N ILE A 317 27.53 -0.92 -14.17
CA ILE A 317 27.49 0.51 -14.47
C ILE A 317 26.43 1.12 -13.56
N THR A 318 26.85 1.73 -12.45
CA THR A 318 25.97 2.55 -11.62
C THR A 318 25.68 3.87 -12.33
N ARG A 319 24.42 4.08 -12.75
CA ARG A 319 23.87 5.43 -12.89
C ARG A 319 23.45 5.91 -11.50
N THR A 320 24.41 6.40 -10.72
CA THR A 320 24.12 7.19 -9.52
C THR A 320 24.30 8.67 -9.88
N SER A 321 23.19 9.40 -9.96
CA SER A 321 23.23 10.85 -9.71
C SER A 321 23.69 11.06 -8.26
N GLY A 322 24.65 11.97 -8.07
CA GLY A 322 25.40 12.20 -6.82
C GLY A 322 24.53 12.29 -5.56
N VAL A 323 25.08 12.04 -4.37
CA VAL A 323 26.26 12.70 -3.81
C VAL A 323 27.00 11.72 -2.90
N ALA A 324 28.29 11.54 -3.15
CA ALA A 324 29.20 10.96 -2.17
C ALA A 324 29.37 11.95 -1.01
N ARG A 325 29.11 11.51 0.22
CA ARG A 325 29.80 12.05 1.40
C ARG A 325 30.25 10.91 2.29
N ASN A 326 31.57 10.88 2.49
CA ASN A 326 32.30 10.06 3.45
C ASN A 326 31.76 10.31 4.87
N PHE A 327 31.33 9.28 5.58
CA PHE A 327 32.06 8.56 6.64
C PHE A 327 31.15 7.52 7.26
#